data_AF-A0A7W0NVT4-F1
#
_entry.id   AF-A0A7W0NVT4-F1
#
_cell.length_a   1.000
_cell.length_b   1.000
_cell.length_c   1.000
_cell.angle_alpha   90.00
_cell.angle_beta   90.00
_cell.angle_gamma   90.00
#
_symmetry.space_group_name_H-M   'P 1'
#
loop_
_entity.id
_entity.type
_entity.pdbx_description
1 polymer ?
#
loop_
_entity_poly.entity_id
_entity_poly.type
_entity_poly.pdbx_seq_one_letter_code
_entity_poly.pdbx_strand_id
1 'polypeptide(L)' 'MPCLNEARTLPVCIRKAQRFLEQNGISGEVVVADNGSTDGSAERAVELKA' A
#
# COMPACT_ATOMS: atom_id res chain seq x y z
N MET A 1 -1.76 -6.96 2.74
CA MET A 1 -0.88 -7.12 1.57
C MET A 1 0.54 -7.33 2.07
N PRO A 2 1.12 -8.53 1.92
CA PRO A 2 2.54 -8.76 2.24
C PRO A 2 3.43 -7.99 1.26
N CYS A 3 4.59 -7.52 1.72
CA CYS A 3 5.56 -6.76 0.93
C CYS A 3 6.99 -7.19 1.26
N LEU A 4 7.87 -7.29 0.25
CA LEU A 4 9.31 -7.48 0.40
C LEU A 4 10.06 -6.87 -0.79
N ASN A 5 10.71 -5.73 -0.57
CA ASN A 5 11.48 -4.99 -1.57
C ASN A 5 10.67 -4.62 -2.83
N GLU A 6 9.49 -4.02 -2.61
CA GLU A 6 8.56 -3.64 -3.67
C GLU A 6 8.38 -2.11 -3.77
N ALA A 7 9.36 -1.30 -3.39
CA ALA A 7 9.20 0.16 -3.26
C ALA A 7 8.67 0.84 -4.54
N ARG A 8 8.98 0.28 -5.72
CA ARG A 8 8.50 0.78 -7.02
C ARG A 8 7.06 0.38 -7.34
N THR A 9 6.62 -0.81 -6.94
CA THR A 9 5.34 -1.42 -7.35
C THR A 9 4.26 -1.29 -6.27
N LEU A 10 4.64 -1.37 -5.00
CA LEU A 10 3.77 -1.25 -3.83
C LEU A 10 2.84 -0.01 -3.89
N PRO A 11 3.32 1.20 -4.26
CA PRO A 11 2.46 2.38 -4.36
C PRO A 11 1.29 2.23 -5.34
N VAL A 12 1.48 1.50 -6.44
CA VAL A 12 0.43 1.28 -7.43
C VAL A 12 -0.65 0.35 -6.87
N CYS A 13 -0.25 -0.69 -6.14
CA CYS A 13 -1.17 -1.63 -5.50
C CYS A 13 -2.02 -0.94 -4.42
N ILE A 14 -1.40 -0.14 -3.56
CA ILE A 14 -2.09 0.65 -2.51
C ILE A 14 -3.14 1.57 -3.15
N ARG A 15 -2.74 2.38 -4.15
CA ARG A 15 -3.67 3.31 -4.82
C ARG A 15 -4.84 2.61 -5.51
N LYS A 16 -4.60 1.43 -6.12
CA LYS A 16 -5.69 0.66 -6.75
C LYS A 16 -6.69 0.17 -5.71
N ALA A 17 -6.23 -0.33 -4.57
CA ALA A 17 -7.10 -0.78 -3.48
C ALA A 17 -7.89 0.39 -2.88
N GLN A 18 -7.24 1.52 -2.58
CA GLN A 18 -7.89 2.73 -2.07
C GLN A 18 -8.97 3.25 -3.03
N ARG A 19 -8.64 3.38 -4.33
CA ARG A 19 -9.59 3.82 -5.36
C ARG A 19 -10.80 2.89 -5.46
N PHE A 20 -10.58 1.57 -5.36
CA PHE A 20 -11.68 0.62 -5.39
C PHE A 20 -12.64 0.82 -4.21
N LEU A 21 -12.10 1.01 -3.00
CA LEU A 21 -12.92 1.27 -1.80
C LEU A 21 -13.73 2.57 -1.96
N GLU A 22 -13.07 3.65 -2.39
CA GLU A 22 -13.71 4.94 -2.63
C GLU A 22 -14.82 4.87 -3.68
N GLN A 23 -14.53 4.30 -4.85
CA GLN A 23 -15.48 4.22 -5.97
C GLN A 23 -16.73 3.39 -5.66
N ASN A 24 -16.62 2.44 -4.74
CA ASN A 24 -17.73 1.58 -4.35
C ASN A 24 -18.40 2.02 -3.05
N GLY A 25 -17.96 3.13 -2.43
CA GLY A 25 -18.49 3.60 -1.15
C GLY A 25 -18.28 2.60 -0.01
N ILE A 26 -17.22 1.79 -0.07
CA ILE A 26 -16.91 0.77 0.92
C ILE A 26 -16.00 1.37 1.99
N SER A 27 -16.45 1.36 3.24
CA SER A 27 -15.59 1.65 4.39
C SER A 27 -14.62 0.48 4.60
N GLY A 28 -13.34 0.70 4.33
CA GLY A 28 -12.31 -0.32 4.47
C GLY A 28 -10.91 0.26 4.61
N GLU A 29 -9.95 -0.62 4.91
CA GLU A 29 -8.55 -0.26 5.11
C GLU A 29 -7.62 -1.08 4.21
N VAL A 30 -6.45 -0.51 3.90
CA VAL A 30 -5.37 -1.21 3.19
C VAL A 30 -4.25 -1.50 4.19
N VAL A 31 -4.21 -2.73 4.69
CA VAL A 31 -3.14 -3.19 5.58
C VAL A 31 -1.96 -3.70 4.77
N VAL A 32 -0.76 -3.16 5.02
CA VAL A 32 0.50 -3.63 4.43
C VAL A 32 1.36 -4.27 5.52
N ALA A 33 1.83 -5.49 5.27
CA ALA A 33 2.73 -6.21 6.16
C ALA A 33 4.10 -6.29 5.48
N ASP A 34 5.07 -5.53 5.99
CA ASP A 34 6.44 -5.56 5.48
C ASP A 34 7.21 -6.76 6.06
N ASN A 35 7.86 -7.53 5.19
CA ASN A 35 8.61 -8.73 5.54
C ASN A 35 10.13 -8.47 5.61
N GLY A 36 10.53 -7.28 6.05
CA GLY A 36 11.94 -6.91 6.19
C GLY A 36 12.53 -6.30 4.92
N SER A 37 11.82 -5.36 4.30
CA SER A 37 12.34 -4.64 3.13
C SER A 37 13.53 -3.75 3.50
N THR A 38 14.47 -3.60 2.57
CA THR A 38 15.66 -2.73 2.70
C THR A 38 15.73 -1.65 1.62
N ASP A 39 14.72 -1.58 0.75
CA ASP A 39 14.67 -0.73 -0.44
C ASP A 39 13.82 0.55 -0.27
N GLY A 40 13.32 0.80 0.95
CA GLY A 40 12.44 1.93 1.23
C GLY A 40 10.94 1.65 1.06
N SER A 41 10.51 0.39 0.92
CA SER A 41 9.09 0.02 0.72
C SER A 41 8.16 0.58 1.80
N ALA A 42 8.57 0.54 3.07
CA ALA A 42 7.77 1.00 4.20
C ALA A 42 7.57 2.52 4.15
N GLU A 43 8.62 3.27 3.86
CA GLU A 43 8.61 4.73 3.73
C GLU A 43 7.63 5.15 2.62
N ARG A 44 7.70 4.51 1.45
CA ARG A 44 6.77 4.76 0.34
C ARG A 44 5.32 4.44 0.70
N ALA A 45 5.08 3.41 1.52
CA ALA A 45 3.73 3.08 1.99
C ALA A 45 3.20 4.12 2.98
N VAL A 46 4.05 4.66 3.86
CA VAL A 46 3.68 5.70 4.83
C VAL A 46 3.34 7.02 4.13
N GLU A 47 4.06 7.41 3.08
CA GLU A 47 3.76 8.59 2.25
C GLU A 47 2.35 8.57 1.64
N LEU A 48 1.70 7.41 1.55
CA LEU A 48 0.39 7.21 0.94
C LEU A 48 -0.76 7.08 1.95
N LYS A 49 -0.49 7.24 3.25
CA LYS A 49 -1.55 7.24 4.27
C LYS A 49 -2.42 8.49 4.09
N ALA A 50 -3.71 8.27 3.80
CA ALA A 50 -4.75 9.29 3.79
C ALA A 50 -5.33 9.47 5.19
#